data_AF-A0AA35TJP9-F1
#
_entry.id   AF-A0AA35TJP9-F1
#
_cell.length_a   1.000
_cell.length_b   1.000
_cell.length_c   1.000
_cell.angle_alpha   90.00
_cell.angle_beta   90.00
_cell.angle_gamma   90.00
#
_symmetry.space_group_name_H-M   'P 1'
#
loop_
_entity.id
_entity.type
_entity.pdbx_description
1 polymer ?
#
loop_
_entity_poly.entity_id
_entity_poly.type
_entity_poly.pdbx_seq_one_letter_code
_entity_poly.pdbx_strand_id
1 'polypeptide(L)'
;MCACAWVSGWTTPPNKMATPNRSCAEEMAAREQASAMPATAGGGRSVSPDQEHDFLEEPPRDYYCAVSLDLLLEPFQTGCCGHHLSREVVERLQREGKPCPMCNRPNFPAVRDIYMQRKIKELQVRCRYNGGGCVWTGQLFDKDAHMRTCPKQPWSCPHCQFAGLREAAQEHTEGCAQVPVHCPNQCEARQVPRCQLSVHLDRDCPLQQVACKFSHVGCTEELVRSQLAAHIQNMQMHHTMLMCSANLDLTRQLNEKLTEKDAQIEALRGDVVRLERELGQRVQAVEAGVAAQSEWMESQQRENQNDENLQEPVLTEEIVKTVVTERLRETEMFLRELKKEVEGVRGAVDENRRLAVQEMTEEQEKGVGKLDELVKQVEQDREAAREDFKNWEMTLKEERELVAKTTEETMRRALGEVERTVVDEVKKSMKEVESS
;
A
#
# COMPACT_ATOMS: atom_id res chain seq x y z
N MET A 1 -38.92 12.53 -42.26
CA MET A 1 -39.51 11.21 -41.94
C MET A 1 -38.42 10.15 -42.14
N CYS A 2 -38.37 9.14 -41.26
CA CYS A 2 -37.28 8.16 -40.99
C CYS A 2 -36.05 8.76 -40.27
N ALA A 3 -35.74 8.53 -38.98
CA ALA A 3 -35.72 7.37 -38.07
C ALA A 3 -34.40 6.57 -38.11
N CYS A 4 -33.59 6.70 -37.04
CA CYS A 4 -32.64 5.73 -36.45
C CYS A 4 -32.09 6.40 -35.15
N ALA A 5 -32.68 6.11 -33.98
CA ALA A 5 -32.23 5.11 -33.02
C ALA A 5 -30.89 5.45 -32.32
N TRP A 6 -30.98 6.11 -31.16
CA TRP A 6 -29.94 6.10 -30.13
C TRP A 6 -30.49 5.36 -28.91
N VAL A 7 -29.97 4.15 -28.70
CA VAL A 7 -30.08 3.39 -27.45
C VAL A 7 -28.72 3.50 -26.78
N SER A 8 -28.66 4.13 -25.62
CA SER A 8 -27.53 4.00 -24.70
C SER A 8 -28.08 3.83 -23.28
N GLY A 9 -28.44 2.59 -22.98
CA GLY A 9 -28.53 2.11 -21.61
C GLY A 9 -27.12 1.80 -21.10
N TRP A 10 -26.68 2.55 -20.09
CA TRP A 10 -25.64 2.11 -19.17
C TRP A 10 -26.20 2.29 -17.76
N THR A 11 -26.75 1.21 -17.23
CA THR A 11 -27.03 1.03 -15.81
C THR A 11 -25.71 1.01 -15.05
N THR A 12 -25.51 2.00 -14.18
CA THR A 12 -24.47 2.03 -13.15
C THR A 12 -24.63 0.86 -12.17
N PRO A 13 -23.60 0.05 -11.89
CA PRO A 13 -23.63 -0.92 -10.80
C PRO A 13 -23.33 -0.24 -9.44
N PRO A 14 -23.77 -0.82 -8.31
CA PRO A 14 -23.76 -0.17 -7.01
C PRO A 14 -22.36 -0.16 -6.39
N ASN A 15 -21.99 1.03 -5.91
CA ASN A 15 -20.80 1.31 -5.12
C ASN A 15 -20.93 0.62 -3.75
N LYS A 16 -20.29 -0.53 -3.57
CA LYS A 16 -20.00 -1.09 -2.25
C LYS A 16 -18.64 -0.54 -1.80
N MET A 17 -18.69 0.46 -0.93
CA MET A 17 -17.53 0.97 -0.20
C MET A 17 -16.99 -0.16 0.67
N ALA A 18 -15.93 -0.82 0.20
CA ALA A 18 -15.04 -1.61 1.04
C ALA A 18 -14.19 -0.63 1.86
N THR A 19 -14.18 -0.83 3.17
CA THR A 19 -13.35 -0.11 4.14
C THR A 19 -11.86 -0.17 3.80
N PRO A 20 -11.06 0.83 4.19
CA PRO A 20 -9.69 0.96 3.73
C PRO A 20 -8.84 -0.22 4.18
N ASN A 21 -8.18 -0.81 3.19
CA ASN A 21 -7.20 -1.87 3.29
C ASN A 21 -6.05 -1.38 4.19
N ARG A 22 -6.02 -1.80 5.47
CA ARG A 22 -4.79 -1.70 6.27
C ARG A 22 -3.72 -2.46 5.51
N SER A 23 -2.60 -1.81 5.25
CA SER A 23 -1.59 -2.41 4.38
C SER A 23 -1.06 -3.67 5.07
N CYS A 24 -0.83 -4.74 4.30
CA CYS A 24 -0.26 -5.99 4.78
C CYS A 24 1.07 -5.78 5.56
N ALA A 25 1.75 -4.65 5.32
CA ALA A 25 2.95 -4.22 6.04
C ALA A 25 2.68 -3.81 7.50
N GLU A 26 1.53 -3.21 7.80
CA GLU A 26 1.15 -2.79 9.16
C GLU A 26 0.84 -3.99 10.07
N GLU A 27 0.25 -5.06 9.52
CA GLU A 27 -0.03 -6.30 10.26
C GLU A 27 1.23 -7.15 10.51
N MET A 28 2.21 -7.09 9.60
CA MET A 28 3.52 -7.75 9.75
C MET A 28 4.36 -7.07 10.85
N ALA A 29 4.35 -5.73 10.92
CA ALA A 29 5.04 -4.97 11.97
C ALA A 29 4.43 -5.19 13.37
N ALA A 30 3.11 -5.39 13.45
CA ALA A 30 2.42 -5.65 14.72
C ALA A 30 2.78 -7.02 15.36
N ARG A 31 3.35 -7.95 14.59
CA ARG A 31 3.73 -9.30 15.04
C ARG A 31 5.03 -9.34 15.85
N GLU A 32 5.91 -8.34 15.71
CA GLU A 32 7.17 -8.29 16.48
C GLU A 32 7.01 -7.72 17.90
N GLN A 33 5.85 -7.16 18.26
CA GLN A 33 5.62 -6.52 19.57
C GLN A 33 4.61 -7.26 20.48
N ALA A 34 3.93 -8.29 19.99
CA ALA A 34 2.93 -9.04 20.76
C ALA A 34 3.50 -10.35 21.34
N SER A 35 4.51 -10.24 22.19
CA SER A 35 5.05 -11.37 22.96
C SER A 35 5.30 -10.96 24.41
N ALA A 36 4.27 -10.46 25.09
CA ALA A 36 4.23 -10.33 26.54
C ALA A 36 2.83 -9.88 27.00
N MET A 37 2.04 -10.78 27.59
CA MET A 37 0.99 -10.42 28.56
C MET A 37 0.80 -11.58 29.57
N PRO A 38 0.44 -11.28 30.83
CA PRO A 38 0.78 -12.10 31.99
C PRO A 38 -0.32 -13.09 32.38
N ALA A 39 0.10 -14.22 32.94
CA ALA A 39 -0.78 -15.15 33.64
C ALA A 39 -1.13 -14.60 35.03
N THR A 40 -2.41 -14.35 35.27
CA THR A 40 -2.92 -13.97 36.59
C THR A 40 -3.06 -15.20 37.48
N ALA A 41 -2.50 -15.09 38.70
CA ALA A 41 -2.59 -16.07 39.75
C ALA A 41 -3.99 -16.09 40.39
N GLY A 42 -4.57 -17.28 40.48
CA GLY A 42 -5.76 -17.57 41.28
C GLY A 42 -5.66 -19.00 41.80
N GLY A 43 -5.37 -19.16 43.10
CA GLY A 43 -5.23 -20.45 43.76
C GLY A 43 -6.55 -21.22 43.82
N GLY A 44 -6.55 -22.41 43.23
CA GLY A 44 -7.59 -23.42 43.30
C GLY A 44 -7.02 -24.73 42.75
N ARG A 45 -7.27 -25.85 43.41
CA ARG A 45 -6.69 -27.16 43.08
C ARG A 45 -6.75 -27.45 41.58
N SER A 46 -5.59 -27.71 40.98
CA SER A 46 -5.44 -28.13 39.59
C SER A 46 -6.08 -29.50 39.37
N VAL A 47 -7.30 -29.51 38.83
CA VAL A 47 -7.84 -30.68 38.13
C VAL A 47 -7.67 -30.37 36.64
N SER A 48 -6.89 -31.19 35.95
CA SER A 48 -6.57 -31.05 34.53
C SER A 48 -7.85 -31.15 33.66
N PRO A 49 -8.00 -30.41 32.55
CA PRO A 49 -9.28 -30.29 31.82
C PRO A 49 -9.58 -31.40 30.79
N ASP A 50 -8.86 -32.52 30.79
CA ASP A 50 -8.94 -33.52 29.73
C ASP A 50 -8.96 -34.95 30.29
N GLN A 51 -10.14 -35.58 30.34
CA GLN A 51 -10.44 -37.00 30.05
C GLN A 51 -11.78 -37.46 30.66
N GLU A 52 -12.88 -36.84 30.25
CA GLU A 52 -14.17 -37.55 30.30
C GLU A 52 -14.49 -38.00 28.88
N HIS A 53 -14.42 -39.31 28.64
CA HIS A 53 -14.93 -39.90 27.41
C HIS A 53 -16.46 -39.88 27.49
N ASP A 54 -17.13 -39.25 26.53
CA ASP A 54 -18.59 -39.28 26.42
C ASP A 54 -19.01 -40.66 25.89
N PHE A 55 -19.36 -41.57 26.79
CA PHE A 55 -19.75 -42.94 26.44
C PHE A 55 -21.22 -43.01 26.00
N LEU A 56 -21.50 -43.85 25.00
CA LEU A 56 -22.88 -44.14 24.60
C LEU A 56 -23.62 -44.99 25.64
N GLU A 57 -22.89 -45.91 26.27
CA GLU A 57 -23.34 -46.73 27.38
C GLU A 57 -22.30 -46.66 28.50
N GLU A 58 -22.74 -46.55 29.75
CA GLU A 58 -21.83 -46.47 30.90
C GLU A 58 -20.95 -47.73 30.97
N PRO A 59 -19.60 -47.57 31.02
CA PRO A 59 -18.72 -48.71 31.11
C PRO A 59 -18.92 -49.50 32.41
N PRO A 60 -18.78 -50.84 32.38
CA PRO A 60 -18.80 -51.66 33.59
C PRO A 60 -17.77 -51.19 34.62
N ARG A 61 -18.10 -51.30 35.91
CA ARG A 61 -17.21 -50.91 37.02
C ARG A 61 -15.86 -51.62 36.99
N ASP A 62 -15.81 -52.84 36.49
CA ASP A 62 -14.60 -53.66 36.38
C ASP A 62 -13.59 -53.12 35.35
N TYR A 63 -13.99 -52.15 34.52
CA TYR A 63 -13.10 -51.47 33.57
C TYR A 63 -12.36 -50.29 34.21
N TYR A 64 -12.65 -49.97 35.46
CA TYR A 64 -12.01 -48.91 36.22
C TYR A 64 -10.98 -49.49 37.19
N CYS A 65 -9.91 -48.73 37.40
CA CYS A 65 -8.86 -49.08 38.34
C CYS A 65 -9.41 -49.07 39.77
N ALA A 66 -9.21 -50.16 40.51
CA ALA A 66 -9.67 -50.27 41.90
C ALA A 66 -9.01 -49.25 42.87
N VAL A 67 -7.92 -48.58 42.44
CA VAL A 67 -7.18 -47.62 43.27
C VAL A 67 -7.34 -46.19 42.76
N SER A 68 -7.11 -45.96 41.47
CA SER A 68 -7.15 -44.60 40.90
C SER A 68 -8.53 -44.19 40.39
N LEU A 69 -9.45 -45.16 40.22
CA LEU A 69 -10.79 -44.98 39.67
C LEU A 69 -10.83 -44.51 38.21
N ASP A 70 -9.68 -44.52 37.52
CA ASP A 70 -9.58 -44.19 36.10
C ASP A 70 -9.93 -45.39 35.23
N LEU A 71 -10.42 -45.13 34.00
CA LEU A 71 -10.64 -46.16 32.99
C LEU A 71 -9.30 -46.83 32.61
N LEU A 72 -9.28 -48.15 32.61
CA LEU A 72 -8.07 -48.95 32.41
C LEU A 72 -7.66 -49.08 30.93
N LEU A 73 -7.13 -48.01 30.33
CA LEU A 73 -6.59 -48.06 28.95
C LEU A 73 -5.39 -49.03 28.80
N GLU A 74 -4.64 -49.23 29.88
CA GLU A 74 -3.57 -50.23 30.01
C GLU A 74 -3.80 -51.06 31.31
N PRO A 75 -4.71 -52.05 31.29
CA PRO A 75 -5.06 -52.84 32.47
C PRO A 75 -3.97 -53.87 32.80
N PHE A 76 -3.61 -53.96 34.08
CA PHE A 76 -2.76 -55.01 34.62
C PHE A 76 -3.54 -55.84 35.62
N GLN A 77 -3.64 -57.14 35.39
CA GLN A 77 -4.27 -58.08 36.30
C GLN A 77 -3.25 -58.56 37.33
N THR A 78 -3.60 -58.44 38.61
CA THR A 78 -2.79 -58.98 39.70
C THR A 78 -2.89 -60.51 39.74
N GLY A 79 -1.77 -61.21 39.72
CA GLY A 79 -1.75 -62.69 39.80
C GLY A 79 -2.12 -63.24 41.18
N CYS A 80 -2.29 -62.37 42.18
CA CYS A 80 -2.62 -62.76 43.54
C CYS A 80 -4.13 -62.85 43.82
N CYS A 81 -4.92 -61.91 43.29
CA CYS A 81 -6.35 -61.81 43.58
C CYS A 81 -7.19 -61.46 42.35
N GLY A 82 -6.59 -61.39 41.16
CA GLY A 82 -7.31 -61.21 39.90
C GLY A 82 -7.83 -59.81 39.61
N HIS A 83 -7.61 -58.84 40.51
CA HIS A 83 -8.07 -57.46 40.31
C HIS A 83 -7.21 -56.71 39.28
N HIS A 84 -7.85 -55.84 38.52
CA HIS A 84 -7.19 -54.98 37.54
C HIS A 84 -6.79 -53.63 38.14
N LEU A 85 -5.57 -53.22 37.84
CA LEU A 85 -4.98 -51.95 38.23
C LEU A 85 -4.42 -51.25 36.99
N SER A 86 -4.34 -49.92 37.01
CA SER A 86 -3.69 -49.17 35.94
C SER A 86 -2.19 -49.43 35.96
N ARG A 87 -1.55 -49.32 34.80
CA ARG A 87 -0.09 -49.41 34.67
C ARG A 87 0.64 -48.54 35.69
N GLU A 88 0.23 -47.27 35.81
CA GLU A 88 0.84 -46.30 36.72
C GLU A 88 0.76 -46.74 38.19
N VAL A 89 -0.39 -47.28 38.60
CA VAL A 89 -0.59 -47.79 39.96
C VAL A 89 0.29 -49.00 40.23
N VAL A 90 0.36 -49.96 39.30
CA VAL A 90 1.21 -51.15 39.44
C VAL A 90 2.68 -50.78 39.54
N GLU A 91 3.17 -49.95 38.61
CA GLU A 91 4.57 -49.51 38.58
C GLU A 91 4.94 -48.74 39.86
N ARG A 92 4.06 -47.88 40.38
CA ARG A 92 4.26 -47.17 41.64
C ARG A 92 4.35 -48.12 42.83
N LEU A 93 3.40 -49.04 42.97
CA LEU A 93 3.34 -49.96 44.12
C LEU A 93 4.54 -50.92 44.14
N GLN A 94 4.96 -51.41 42.97
CA GLN A 94 6.14 -52.28 42.86
C GLN A 94 7.44 -51.52 43.19
N ARG A 95 7.59 -50.27 42.71
CA ARG A 95 8.76 -49.42 43.00
C ARG A 95 8.88 -49.11 44.49
N GLU A 96 7.76 -48.87 45.16
CA GLU A 96 7.70 -48.57 46.60
C GLU A 96 7.71 -49.83 47.50
N GLY A 97 7.76 -51.04 46.91
CA GLY A 97 7.72 -52.29 47.65
C GLY A 97 6.41 -52.52 48.42
N LYS A 98 5.31 -51.87 48.01
CA LYS A 98 4.02 -51.97 48.70
C LYS A 98 3.28 -53.27 48.33
N PRO A 99 2.54 -53.88 49.27
CA PRO A 99 1.74 -55.05 49.00
C PRO A 99 0.53 -54.73 48.10
N CYS A 100 -0.14 -55.78 47.59
CA CYS A 100 -1.34 -55.63 46.78
C CYS A 100 -2.42 -54.85 47.56
N PRO A 101 -3.02 -53.79 46.99
CA PRO A 101 -3.99 -52.94 47.69
C PRO A 101 -5.31 -53.67 48.00
N MET A 102 -5.61 -54.77 47.29
CA MET A 102 -6.87 -55.49 47.41
C MET A 102 -6.80 -56.67 48.39
N CYS A 103 -5.65 -57.34 48.50
CA CYS A 103 -5.50 -58.55 49.31
C CYS A 103 -4.28 -58.55 50.24
N ASN A 104 -3.54 -57.45 50.28
CA ASN A 104 -2.34 -57.25 51.10
C ASN A 104 -1.20 -58.27 50.85
N ARG A 105 -1.17 -58.95 49.69
CA ARG A 105 -0.08 -59.88 49.35
C ARG A 105 1.22 -59.10 49.08
N PRO A 106 2.34 -59.44 49.74
CA PRO A 106 3.65 -58.86 49.42
C PRO A 106 4.17 -59.35 48.08
N ASN A 107 4.96 -58.52 47.38
CA ASN A 107 5.60 -58.84 46.10
C ASN A 107 4.65 -59.48 45.08
N PHE A 108 3.48 -58.86 44.86
CA PHE A 108 2.45 -59.43 43.99
C PHE A 108 2.87 -59.34 42.51
N PRO A 109 2.74 -60.44 41.74
CA PRO A 109 2.93 -60.38 40.30
C PRO A 109 1.74 -59.65 39.66
N ALA A 110 2.00 -58.90 38.60
CA ALA A 110 0.97 -58.26 37.79
C ALA A 110 1.33 -58.39 36.31
N VAL A 111 0.35 -58.78 35.49
CA VAL A 111 0.53 -59.03 34.05
C VAL A 111 -0.46 -58.16 33.29
N ARG A 112 -0.01 -57.58 32.18
CA ARG A 112 -0.88 -56.80 31.29
C ARG A 112 -2.00 -57.69 30.75
N ASP A 113 -3.24 -57.28 30.96
CA ASP A 113 -4.41 -58.01 30.48
C ASP A 113 -4.80 -57.50 29.09
N ILE A 114 -4.28 -58.18 28.06
CA ILE A 114 -4.55 -57.84 26.66
C ILE A 114 -6.04 -58.04 26.31
N TYR A 115 -6.71 -59.01 26.94
CA TYR A 115 -8.12 -59.27 26.68
C TYR A 115 -8.98 -58.12 27.21
N MET A 116 -8.78 -57.74 28.48
CA MET A 116 -9.47 -56.61 29.08
C MET A 116 -9.19 -55.31 28.33
N GLN A 117 -7.93 -55.10 27.90
CA GLN A 117 -7.56 -53.93 27.11
C GLN A 117 -8.36 -53.84 25.79
N ARG A 118 -8.55 -54.96 25.09
CA ARG A 118 -9.35 -54.99 23.85
C ARG A 118 -10.81 -54.67 24.15
N LYS A 119 -11.38 -55.24 25.21
CA LYS A 119 -12.76 -55.02 25.63
C LYS A 119 -13.05 -53.56 25.99
N ILE A 120 -12.12 -52.91 26.68
CA ILE A 120 -12.20 -51.47 27.00
C ILE A 120 -12.11 -50.63 25.72
N LYS A 121 -11.26 -51.02 24.77
CA LYS A 121 -11.11 -50.34 23.48
C LYS A 121 -12.33 -50.46 22.56
N GLU A 122 -13.16 -51.49 22.72
CA GLU A 122 -14.42 -51.71 22.00
C GLU A 122 -15.57 -50.80 22.49
N LEU A 123 -15.43 -50.15 23.66
CA LEU A 123 -16.45 -49.25 24.22
C LEU A 123 -16.86 -48.18 23.22
N GLN A 124 -18.17 -47.94 23.11
CA GLN A 124 -18.72 -46.96 22.19
C GLN A 124 -18.68 -45.56 22.82
N VAL A 125 -18.09 -44.61 22.11
CA VAL A 125 -17.91 -43.22 22.53
C VAL A 125 -18.41 -42.25 21.47
N ARG A 126 -18.79 -41.06 21.92
CA ARG A 126 -19.10 -39.91 21.07
C ARG A 126 -17.89 -38.99 20.98
N CYS A 127 -17.81 -38.23 19.89
CA CYS A 127 -16.81 -37.17 19.76
C CYS A 127 -16.99 -36.11 20.85
N ARG A 128 -15.88 -35.57 21.40
CA ARG A 128 -15.95 -34.46 22.38
C ARG A 128 -16.60 -33.20 21.81
N TYR A 129 -16.61 -33.07 20.48
CA TYR A 129 -17.24 -31.95 19.76
C TYR A 129 -18.68 -32.27 19.32
N ASN A 130 -19.33 -33.27 19.90
CA ASN A 130 -20.72 -33.60 19.60
C ASN A 130 -21.67 -32.41 19.87
N GLY A 131 -21.48 -31.70 20.99
CA GLY A 131 -22.21 -30.45 21.26
C GLY A 131 -21.99 -29.35 20.22
N GLY A 132 -20.89 -29.40 19.46
CA GLY A 132 -20.58 -28.51 18.33
C GLY A 132 -21.03 -29.06 16.96
N GLY A 133 -21.83 -30.12 16.93
CA GLY A 133 -22.39 -30.71 15.71
C GLY A 133 -21.58 -31.85 15.10
N CYS A 134 -20.62 -32.44 15.82
CA CYS A 134 -19.94 -33.65 15.36
C CYS A 134 -20.78 -34.89 15.63
N VAL A 135 -21.26 -35.57 14.59
CA VAL A 135 -22.10 -36.77 14.72
C VAL A 135 -21.29 -38.07 14.84
N TRP A 136 -19.97 -38.00 14.95
CA TRP A 136 -19.13 -39.19 14.99
C TRP A 136 -19.33 -39.95 16.31
N THR A 137 -19.62 -41.24 16.15
CA THR A 137 -19.66 -42.24 17.21
C THR A 137 -18.89 -43.46 16.75
N GLY A 138 -18.12 -44.07 17.65
CA GLY A 138 -17.35 -45.26 17.31
C GLY A 138 -16.68 -45.89 18.52
N GLN A 139 -15.82 -46.87 18.26
CA GLN A 139 -15.04 -47.50 19.31
C GLN A 139 -14.04 -46.52 19.92
N LEU A 140 -13.77 -46.67 21.21
CA LEU A 140 -12.76 -45.89 21.93
C LEU A 140 -11.39 -45.97 21.24
N PHE A 141 -11.07 -47.12 20.64
CA PHE A 141 -9.88 -47.31 19.80
C PHE A 141 -9.77 -46.31 18.64
N ASP A 142 -10.88 -46.03 17.94
CA ASP A 142 -10.89 -45.20 16.75
C ASP A 142 -10.99 -43.70 17.07
N LYS A 143 -11.27 -43.35 18.33
CA LYS A 143 -11.43 -41.97 18.78
C LYS A 143 -10.24 -41.10 18.40
N ASP A 144 -9.02 -41.54 18.69
CA ASP A 144 -7.82 -40.75 18.42
C ASP A 144 -7.58 -40.54 16.92
N ALA A 145 -7.94 -41.52 16.09
CA ALA A 145 -7.86 -41.38 14.63
C ALA A 145 -8.89 -40.35 14.14
N HIS A 146 -10.12 -40.42 14.63
CA HIS A 146 -11.16 -39.41 14.33
C HIS A 146 -10.76 -38.01 14.79
N MET A 147 -10.19 -37.87 16.00
CA MET A 147 -9.82 -36.56 16.55
C MET A 147 -8.79 -35.80 15.71
N ARG A 148 -7.99 -36.49 14.88
CA ARG A 148 -7.03 -35.86 13.96
C ARG A 148 -7.70 -35.28 12.70
N THR A 149 -8.86 -35.82 12.33
CA THR A 149 -9.59 -35.47 11.10
C THR A 149 -10.97 -34.87 11.37
N CYS A 150 -11.33 -34.68 12.64
CA CYS A 150 -12.64 -34.21 13.05
C CYS A 150 -12.94 -32.82 12.44
N PRO A 151 -14.01 -32.67 11.64
CA PRO A 151 -14.36 -31.40 11.00
C PRO A 151 -14.69 -30.28 11.99
N LYS A 152 -15.23 -30.65 13.17
CA LYS A 152 -15.63 -29.73 14.25
C LYS A 152 -14.51 -29.44 15.24
N GLN A 153 -13.30 -29.91 14.98
CA GLN A 153 -12.14 -29.56 15.80
C GLN A 153 -11.77 -28.09 15.56
N PRO A 154 -11.48 -27.31 16.62
CA PRO A 154 -10.90 -25.98 16.47
C PRO A 154 -9.58 -26.03 15.70
N TRP A 155 -9.41 -25.10 14.77
CA TRP A 155 -8.24 -24.94 13.92
C TRP A 155 -7.85 -23.46 13.85
N SER A 156 -6.55 -23.20 13.95
CA SER A 156 -5.96 -21.88 13.79
C SER A 156 -5.07 -21.84 12.56
N CYS A 157 -5.19 -20.78 11.76
CA CYS A 157 -4.32 -20.60 10.60
C CYS A 157 -2.86 -20.38 11.03
N PRO A 158 -1.87 -21.09 10.46
CA PRO A 158 -0.46 -20.84 10.78
C PRO A 158 0.05 -19.48 10.29
N HIS A 159 -0.61 -18.91 9.28
CA HIS A 159 -0.10 -17.73 8.55
C HIS A 159 -0.77 -16.43 8.96
N CYS A 160 -2.00 -16.47 9.50
CA CYS A 160 -2.74 -15.29 9.96
C CYS A 160 -3.40 -15.54 11.33
N GLN A 161 -4.14 -14.56 11.85
CA GLN A 161 -4.80 -14.65 13.16
C GLN A 161 -6.17 -15.33 13.14
N PHE A 162 -6.59 -15.90 12.00
CA PHE A 162 -7.87 -16.59 11.89
C PHE A 162 -7.92 -17.86 12.75
N ALA A 163 -8.98 -17.98 13.53
CA ALA A 163 -9.34 -19.19 14.28
C ALA A 163 -10.78 -19.57 13.94
N GLY A 164 -11.00 -20.85 13.66
CA GLY A 164 -12.30 -21.39 13.26
C GLY A 164 -12.36 -22.90 13.46
N LEU A 165 -13.30 -23.56 12.77
CA LEU A 165 -13.37 -25.02 12.73
C LEU A 165 -12.53 -25.56 11.57
N ARG A 166 -12.05 -26.80 11.68
CA ARG A 166 -11.27 -27.47 10.63
C ARG A 166 -11.99 -27.51 9.29
N GLU A 167 -13.31 -27.69 9.28
CA GLU A 167 -14.11 -27.67 8.05
C GLU A 167 -14.00 -26.35 7.27
N ALA A 168 -13.82 -25.21 7.97
CA ALA A 168 -13.62 -23.90 7.36
C ALA A 168 -12.15 -23.63 6.99
N ALA A 169 -11.22 -24.53 7.35
CA ALA A 169 -9.79 -24.31 7.13
C ALA A 169 -9.44 -24.27 5.64
N GLN A 170 -10.07 -25.10 4.82
CA GLN A 170 -9.81 -25.13 3.38
C GLN A 170 -10.28 -23.84 2.70
N GLU A 171 -11.54 -23.45 2.91
CA GLU A 171 -12.12 -22.20 2.40
C GLU A 171 -11.29 -20.98 2.83
N HIS A 172 -10.88 -20.95 4.10
CA HIS A 172 -9.98 -19.91 4.59
C HIS A 172 -8.63 -19.93 3.85
N THR A 173 -7.98 -21.08 3.71
CA THR A 173 -6.65 -21.20 3.08
C THR A 173 -6.66 -20.74 1.62
N GLU A 174 -7.75 -20.99 0.89
CA GLU A 174 -7.95 -20.55 -0.48
C GLU A 174 -8.03 -19.01 -0.60
N GLY A 175 -8.63 -18.34 0.39
CA GLY A 175 -8.76 -16.88 0.44
C GLY A 175 -7.72 -16.15 1.32
N CYS A 176 -6.87 -16.87 2.05
CA CYS A 176 -6.00 -16.26 3.05
C CYS A 176 -4.93 -15.39 2.41
N ALA A 177 -4.93 -14.11 2.79
CA ALA A 177 -3.99 -13.10 2.32
C ALA A 177 -2.52 -13.40 2.69
N GLN A 178 -2.30 -14.12 3.79
CA GLN A 178 -0.96 -14.38 4.34
C GLN A 178 -0.39 -15.74 3.93
N VAL A 179 -1.18 -16.59 3.28
CA VAL A 179 -0.69 -17.89 2.81
C VAL A 179 0.38 -17.65 1.75
N PRO A 180 1.57 -18.25 1.89
CA PRO A 180 2.60 -18.16 0.88
C PRO A 180 2.16 -18.87 -0.41
N VAL A 181 2.28 -18.17 -1.53
CA VAL A 181 1.98 -18.67 -2.87
C VAL A 181 3.24 -18.62 -3.74
N HIS A 182 3.32 -19.50 -4.73
CA HIS A 182 4.39 -19.48 -5.71
C HIS A 182 4.18 -18.33 -6.71
N CYS A 183 5.27 -17.68 -7.12
CA CYS A 183 5.23 -16.68 -8.18
C CYS A 183 4.79 -17.34 -9.50
N PRO A 184 3.80 -16.78 -10.22
CA PRO A 184 3.37 -17.28 -11.54
C PRO A 184 4.50 -17.37 -12.56
N ASN A 185 5.48 -16.47 -12.47
CA ASN A 185 6.67 -16.46 -13.35
C ASN A 185 7.76 -17.43 -12.88
N GLN A 186 7.53 -18.18 -11.80
CA GLN A 186 8.45 -19.19 -11.26
C GLN A 186 9.87 -18.67 -11.03
N CYS A 187 9.98 -17.44 -10.53
CA CYS A 187 11.27 -16.88 -10.13
C CYS A 187 11.84 -17.61 -8.88
N GLU A 188 13.11 -17.35 -8.57
CA GLU A 188 13.82 -17.99 -7.45
C GLU A 188 13.24 -17.65 -6.06
N ALA A 189 12.40 -16.62 -5.94
CA ALA A 189 11.63 -16.36 -4.73
C ALA A 189 10.66 -17.53 -4.48
N ARG A 190 11.06 -18.45 -3.59
CA ARG A 190 10.38 -19.73 -3.39
C ARG A 190 8.91 -19.57 -3.04
N GLN A 191 8.55 -18.62 -2.17
CA GLN A 191 7.16 -18.36 -1.78
C GLN A 191 6.97 -16.89 -1.36
N VAL A 192 5.90 -16.26 -1.81
CA VAL A 192 5.53 -14.86 -1.51
C VAL A 192 4.15 -14.86 -0.85
N PRO A 193 3.90 -14.11 0.25
CA PRO A 193 2.55 -13.97 0.80
C PRO A 193 1.56 -13.52 -0.28
N ARG A 194 0.37 -14.13 -0.34
CA ARG A 194 -0.64 -13.82 -1.37
C ARG A 194 -0.91 -12.32 -1.52
N CYS A 195 -1.01 -11.59 -0.41
CA CYS A 195 -1.22 -10.14 -0.41
C CYS A 195 -0.06 -9.33 -1.02
N GLN A 196 1.17 -9.87 -1.00
CA GLN A 196 2.38 -9.23 -1.52
C GLN A 196 2.68 -9.68 -2.96
N LEU A 197 1.91 -10.61 -3.53
CA LEU A 197 2.18 -11.12 -4.86
C LEU A 197 2.09 -10.02 -5.92
N SER A 198 1.14 -9.10 -5.83
CA SER A 198 1.03 -7.97 -6.76
C SER A 198 2.26 -7.07 -6.70
N VAL A 199 2.67 -6.68 -5.49
CA VAL A 199 3.85 -5.84 -5.26
C VAL A 199 5.12 -6.53 -5.78
N HIS A 200 5.26 -7.83 -5.51
CA HIS A 200 6.36 -8.62 -6.04
C HIS A 200 6.39 -8.60 -7.56
N LEU A 201 5.28 -8.88 -8.25
CA LEU A 201 5.23 -8.84 -9.73
C LEU A 201 5.59 -7.44 -10.25
N ASP A 202 5.03 -6.40 -9.63
CA ASP A 202 5.18 -5.01 -10.06
C ASP A 202 6.58 -4.42 -9.80
N ARG A 203 7.30 -4.88 -8.78
CA ARG A 203 8.56 -4.24 -8.35
C ARG A 203 9.77 -5.16 -8.29
N ASP A 204 9.57 -6.41 -7.87
CA ASP A 204 10.68 -7.26 -7.42
C ASP A 204 10.95 -8.44 -8.36
N CYS A 205 9.93 -8.94 -9.06
CA CYS A 205 10.03 -10.15 -9.86
C CYS A 205 10.99 -9.92 -11.03
N PRO A 206 12.16 -10.62 -11.05
CA PRO A 206 13.16 -10.43 -12.10
C PRO A 206 12.67 -10.98 -13.44
N LEU A 207 11.74 -11.93 -13.40
CA LEU A 207 11.16 -12.61 -14.56
C LEU A 207 9.85 -11.96 -15.06
N GLN A 208 9.44 -10.83 -14.49
CA GLN A 208 8.23 -10.14 -14.92
C GLN A 208 8.44 -9.51 -16.30
N GLN A 209 7.48 -9.70 -17.20
CA GLN A 209 7.40 -8.95 -18.45
C GLN A 209 7.07 -7.49 -18.18
N VAL A 210 7.94 -6.59 -18.64
CA VAL A 210 7.82 -5.15 -18.47
C VAL A 210 8.09 -4.45 -19.80
N ALA A 211 7.36 -3.36 -20.06
CA ALA A 211 7.64 -2.50 -21.19
C ALA A 211 8.91 -1.67 -20.93
N CYS A 212 9.60 -1.28 -22.00
CA CYS A 212 10.69 -0.33 -21.92
C CYS A 212 10.26 0.99 -21.24
N LYS A 213 11.16 1.60 -20.47
CA LYS A 213 10.94 2.91 -19.83
C LYS A 213 10.67 4.04 -20.84
N PHE A 214 11.14 3.89 -22.08
CA PHE A 214 10.92 4.83 -23.18
C PHE A 214 9.70 4.47 -24.05
N SER A 215 8.81 3.60 -23.59
CA SER A 215 7.58 3.24 -24.32
C SER A 215 6.67 4.43 -24.60
N HIS A 216 6.57 5.37 -23.66
CA HIS A 216 5.79 6.60 -23.80
C HIS A 216 6.30 7.53 -24.92
N VAL A 217 7.57 7.40 -25.34
CA VAL A 217 8.14 8.13 -26.49
C VAL A 217 8.31 7.26 -27.74
N GLY A 218 7.81 6.01 -27.73
CA GLY A 218 7.71 5.18 -28.93
C GLY A 218 8.56 3.91 -28.95
N CYS A 219 9.25 3.54 -27.87
CA CYS A 219 9.91 2.23 -27.82
C CYS A 219 8.90 1.09 -27.57
N THR A 220 8.78 0.14 -28.51
CA THR A 220 7.77 -0.93 -28.44
C THR A 220 8.27 -2.23 -27.82
N GLU A 221 9.47 -2.24 -27.24
CA GLU A 221 10.07 -3.46 -26.69
C GLU A 221 9.41 -3.88 -25.37
N GLU A 222 8.99 -5.15 -25.32
CA GLU A 222 8.55 -5.85 -24.11
C GLU A 222 9.60 -6.90 -23.75
N LEU A 223 10.03 -6.88 -22.50
CA LEU A 223 11.16 -7.67 -22.05
C LEU A 223 11.05 -8.04 -20.59
N VAL A 224 11.80 -9.06 -20.21
CA VAL A 224 11.91 -9.47 -18.82
C VAL A 224 12.67 -8.41 -18.02
N ARG A 225 12.22 -8.09 -16.79
CA ARG A 225 12.81 -7.05 -15.93
C ARG A 225 14.34 -7.18 -15.79
N SER A 226 14.88 -8.39 -15.67
CA SER A 226 16.33 -8.62 -15.58
C SER A 226 17.12 -8.12 -16.81
N GLN A 227 16.49 -8.10 -17.99
CA GLN A 227 17.09 -7.65 -19.25
C GLN A 227 16.92 -6.14 -19.48
N LEU A 228 16.09 -5.45 -18.69
CA LEU A 228 15.75 -4.04 -18.89
C LEU A 228 16.97 -3.12 -18.86
N ALA A 229 17.90 -3.36 -17.94
CA ALA A 229 19.12 -2.56 -17.85
C ALA A 229 20.00 -2.70 -19.10
N ALA A 230 20.20 -3.94 -19.57
CA ALA A 230 20.98 -4.23 -20.76
C ALA A 230 20.33 -3.64 -22.02
N HIS A 231 19.00 -3.74 -22.17
CA HIS A 231 18.26 -3.10 -23.25
C HIS A 231 18.45 -1.57 -23.27
N ILE A 232 18.30 -0.90 -22.12
CA ILE A 232 18.46 0.56 -22.03
C ILE A 232 19.88 0.99 -22.44
N GLN A 233 20.89 0.24 -22.00
CA GLN A 233 22.30 0.52 -22.34
C GLN A 233 22.58 0.28 -23.83
N ASN A 234 22.16 -0.87 -24.38
CA ASN A 234 22.43 -1.22 -25.77
C ASN A 234 21.66 -0.36 -26.77
N MET A 235 20.47 0.12 -26.39
CA MET A 235 19.61 0.95 -27.25
C MET A 235 19.70 2.44 -26.92
N GLN A 236 20.77 2.90 -26.25
CA GLN A 236 20.90 4.30 -25.81
C GLN A 236 20.76 5.30 -26.96
N MET A 237 21.37 5.02 -28.13
CA MET A 237 21.26 5.89 -29.30
C MET A 237 19.82 5.97 -29.83
N HIS A 238 19.12 4.84 -29.89
CA HIS A 238 17.72 4.80 -30.32
C HIS A 238 16.81 5.59 -29.37
N HIS A 239 16.96 5.38 -28.05
CA HIS A 239 16.21 6.14 -27.05
C HIS A 239 16.52 7.64 -27.10
N THR A 240 17.78 8.02 -27.30
CA THR A 240 18.19 9.42 -27.45
C THR A 240 17.53 10.04 -28.69
N MET A 241 17.47 9.31 -29.81
CA MET A 241 16.80 9.77 -31.03
C MET A 241 15.29 9.97 -30.83
N LEU A 242 14.61 9.03 -30.16
CA LEU A 242 13.19 9.16 -29.81
C LEU A 242 12.91 10.37 -28.90
N MET A 243 13.77 10.57 -27.88
CA MET A 243 13.67 11.73 -26.99
C MET A 243 13.90 13.05 -27.74
N CYS A 244 14.88 13.10 -28.65
CA CYS A 244 15.14 14.27 -29.48
C CYS A 244 13.98 14.58 -30.41
N SER A 245 13.39 13.58 -31.08
CA SER A 245 12.22 13.79 -31.94
C SER A 245 11.02 14.28 -31.12
N ALA A 246 10.74 13.66 -29.96
CA ALA A 246 9.65 14.08 -29.08
C ALA A 246 9.85 15.53 -28.58
N ASN A 247 11.08 15.93 -28.23
CA ASN A 247 11.40 17.29 -27.82
C ASN A 247 11.25 18.31 -28.95
N LEU A 248 11.68 17.97 -30.18
CA LEU A 248 11.50 18.82 -31.35
C LEU A 248 10.01 19.01 -31.67
N ASP A 249 9.21 17.94 -31.60
CA ASP A 249 7.77 18.01 -31.79
C ASP A 249 7.08 18.84 -30.71
N LEU A 250 7.47 18.69 -29.45
CA LEU A 250 6.97 19.51 -28.36
C LEU A 250 7.34 20.99 -28.55
N THR A 251 8.58 21.27 -28.95
CA THR A 251 9.04 22.64 -29.26
C THR A 251 8.24 23.25 -30.39
N ARG A 252 7.94 22.48 -31.44
CA ARG A 252 7.08 22.91 -32.55
C ARG A 252 5.67 23.23 -32.06
N GLN A 253 5.05 22.35 -31.29
CA GLN A 253 3.70 22.57 -30.74
C GLN A 253 3.63 23.80 -29.83
N LEU A 254 4.65 24.00 -28.98
CA LEU A 254 4.74 25.19 -28.14
C LEU A 254 4.88 26.48 -28.96
N ASN A 255 5.70 26.48 -30.01
CA ASN A 255 5.85 27.63 -30.91
C ASN A 255 4.57 27.91 -31.71
N GLU A 256 3.85 26.89 -32.18
CA GLU A 256 2.54 27.04 -32.81
C GLU A 256 1.53 27.67 -31.83
N LYS A 257 1.52 27.24 -30.56
CA LYS A 257 0.69 27.84 -29.52
C LYS A 257 1.09 29.27 -29.18
N LEU A 258 2.39 29.57 -29.16
CA LEU A 258 2.89 30.91 -28.91
C LEU A 258 2.43 31.88 -30.01
N THR A 259 2.58 31.49 -31.28
CA THR A 259 2.14 32.31 -32.42
C THR A 259 0.62 32.50 -32.45
N GLU A 260 -0.16 31.49 -32.07
CA GLU A 260 -1.61 31.61 -31.87
C GLU A 260 -1.95 32.66 -30.80
N LYS A 261 -1.22 32.66 -29.68
CA LYS A 261 -1.41 33.61 -28.57
C LYS A 261 -0.97 35.02 -28.94
N ASP A 262 0.15 35.18 -29.65
CA ASP A 262 0.61 36.47 -30.15
C ASP A 262 -0.41 37.10 -31.12
N ALA A 263 -1.00 36.30 -32.00
CA ALA A 263 -2.07 36.76 -32.89
C ALA A 263 -3.33 37.20 -32.12
N GLN A 264 -3.69 36.48 -31.05
CA GLN A 264 -4.80 36.88 -30.16
C GLN A 264 -4.51 38.22 -29.46
N ILE A 265 -3.28 38.42 -29.00
CA ILE A 265 -2.85 39.68 -28.36
C ILE A 265 -2.95 40.84 -29.35
N GLU A 266 -2.45 40.68 -30.58
CA GLU A 266 -2.52 41.73 -31.60
C GLU A 266 -3.97 42.06 -32.01
N ALA A 267 -4.85 41.05 -32.11
CA ALA A 267 -6.27 41.28 -32.35
C ALA A 267 -6.91 42.12 -31.23
N LEU A 268 -6.67 41.77 -29.97
CA LEU A 268 -7.17 42.51 -28.82
C LEU A 268 -6.60 43.95 -28.77
N ARG A 269 -5.32 44.14 -29.09
CA ARG A 269 -4.72 45.48 -29.22
C ARG A 269 -5.44 46.32 -30.28
N GLY A 270 -5.75 45.72 -31.43
CA GLY A 270 -6.52 46.37 -32.50
C GLY A 270 -7.93 46.76 -32.05
N ASP A 271 -8.62 45.89 -31.31
CA ASP A 271 -9.94 46.17 -30.74
C ASP A 271 -9.91 47.34 -29.75
N VAL A 272 -8.89 47.41 -28.88
CA VAL A 272 -8.70 48.54 -27.95
C VAL A 272 -8.58 49.86 -28.72
N VAL A 273 -7.73 49.92 -29.75
CA VAL A 273 -7.57 51.13 -30.58
C VAL A 273 -8.87 51.53 -31.28
N ARG A 274 -9.67 50.56 -31.74
CA ARG A 274 -11.00 50.84 -32.32
C ARG A 274 -11.93 51.45 -31.29
N LEU A 275 -12.03 50.84 -30.11
CA LEU A 275 -12.89 51.32 -29.02
C LEU A 275 -12.48 52.72 -28.54
N GLU A 276 -11.18 53.00 -28.44
CA GLU A 276 -10.67 54.35 -28.11
C GLU A 276 -11.12 55.40 -29.14
N ARG A 277 -11.10 55.06 -30.44
CA ARG A 277 -11.57 55.95 -31.50
C ARG A 277 -13.07 56.20 -31.44
N GLU A 278 -13.86 55.14 -31.26
CA GLU A 278 -15.32 55.23 -31.10
C GLU A 278 -15.69 56.06 -29.87
N LEU A 279 -14.98 55.86 -28.75
CA LEU A 279 -15.14 56.67 -27.55
C LEU A 279 -14.81 58.15 -27.84
N GLY A 280 -13.70 58.42 -28.53
CA GLY A 280 -13.31 59.77 -28.93
C GLY A 280 -14.35 60.48 -29.80
N GLN A 281 -14.93 59.77 -30.78
CA GLN A 281 -16.01 60.30 -31.62
C GLN A 281 -17.27 60.63 -30.81
N ARG A 282 -17.64 59.75 -29.86
CA ARG A 282 -18.78 59.99 -28.96
C ARG A 282 -18.54 61.20 -28.06
N VAL A 283 -17.32 61.38 -27.54
CA VAL A 283 -16.95 62.56 -26.75
C VAL A 283 -17.09 63.83 -27.59
N GLN A 284 -16.53 63.86 -28.81
CA GLN A 284 -16.66 65.02 -29.71
C GLN A 284 -18.11 65.35 -30.05
N ALA A 285 -18.96 64.34 -30.27
CA ALA A 285 -20.37 64.57 -30.55
C ALA A 285 -21.11 65.20 -29.35
N VAL A 286 -20.78 64.77 -28.12
CA VAL A 286 -21.30 65.39 -26.90
C VAL A 286 -20.79 66.81 -26.75
N GLU A 287 -19.50 67.06 -26.94
CA GLU A 287 -18.90 68.39 -26.87
C GLU A 287 -19.54 69.36 -27.87
N ALA A 288 -19.74 68.93 -29.13
CA ALA A 288 -20.43 69.71 -30.14
C ALA A 288 -21.90 69.99 -29.78
N GLY A 289 -22.59 69.02 -29.20
CA GLY A 289 -23.96 69.21 -28.70
C GLY A 289 -24.03 70.25 -27.59
N VAL A 290 -23.10 70.21 -26.63
CA VAL A 290 -22.99 71.19 -25.54
C VAL A 290 -22.67 72.60 -26.08
N ALA A 291 -21.77 72.71 -27.06
CA ALA A 291 -21.43 73.98 -27.70
C ALA A 291 -22.63 74.60 -28.43
N ALA A 292 -23.32 73.82 -29.26
CA ALA A 292 -24.52 74.28 -29.98
C ALA A 292 -25.64 74.71 -29.02
N GLN A 293 -25.79 74.00 -27.90
CA GLN A 293 -26.76 74.36 -26.86
C GLN A 293 -26.41 75.67 -26.17
N SER A 294 -25.12 75.94 -25.93
CA SER A 294 -24.63 77.22 -25.40
C SER A 294 -24.87 78.38 -26.38
N GLU A 295 -24.53 78.21 -27.67
CA GLU A 295 -24.76 79.24 -28.70
C GLU A 295 -26.26 79.58 -28.86
N TRP A 296 -27.12 78.55 -28.82
CA TRP A 296 -28.57 78.73 -28.86
C TRP A 296 -29.07 79.52 -27.64
N MET A 297 -28.58 79.22 -26.43
CA MET A 297 -28.94 79.98 -25.22
C MET A 297 -28.54 81.46 -25.33
N GLU A 298 -27.36 81.76 -25.84
CA GLU A 298 -26.93 83.15 -26.06
C GLU A 298 -27.79 83.88 -27.09
N SER A 299 -28.21 83.20 -28.17
CA SER A 299 -29.09 83.78 -29.18
C SER A 299 -30.46 84.11 -28.62
N GLN A 300 -31.04 83.22 -27.80
CA GLN A 300 -32.29 83.47 -27.09
C GLN A 300 -32.17 84.62 -26.08
N GLN A 301 -31.02 84.75 -25.42
CA GLN A 301 -30.78 85.85 -24.50
C GLN A 301 -30.66 87.21 -25.21
N ARG A 302 -30.15 87.23 -26.46
CA ARG A 302 -30.13 88.41 -27.34
C ARG A 302 -31.52 88.79 -27.86
N GLU A 303 -32.35 87.82 -28.23
CA GLU A 303 -33.72 88.08 -28.67
C GLU A 303 -34.57 88.70 -27.55
N ASN A 304 -34.47 88.20 -26.33
CA ASN A 304 -35.23 88.75 -25.18
C ASN A 304 -34.73 90.13 -24.69
N GLN A 305 -33.51 90.54 -25.03
CA GLN A 305 -33.02 91.91 -24.75
C GLN A 305 -33.55 92.96 -25.75
N ASN A 306 -34.11 92.55 -26.89
CA ASN A 306 -34.61 93.46 -27.93
C ASN A 306 -36.13 93.71 -27.86
N ASP A 307 -36.87 93.02 -27.00
CA ASP A 307 -38.32 93.17 -26.84
C ASP A 307 -38.67 93.91 -25.53
N GLU A 308 -38.45 95.23 -25.51
CA GLU A 308 -38.73 96.11 -24.36
C GLU A 308 -40.13 96.77 -24.42
N ASN A 309 -41.11 96.17 -25.11
CA ASN A 309 -42.51 96.63 -25.02
C ASN A 309 -43.54 95.56 -25.42
N LEU A 310 -43.97 94.73 -24.45
CA LEU A 310 -45.38 94.30 -24.26
C LEU A 310 -45.48 93.31 -23.08
N GLN A 311 -46.47 93.58 -22.23
CA GLN A 311 -46.71 92.89 -20.96
C GLN A 311 -47.46 91.56 -21.18
N GLU A 312 -46.72 90.45 -20.98
CA GLU A 312 -47.08 89.08 -20.55
C GLU A 312 -48.28 88.32 -21.19
N PRO A 313 -48.09 87.01 -21.49
CA PRO A 313 -48.20 86.04 -20.40
C PRO A 313 -46.87 85.41 -20.00
N VAL A 314 -46.61 85.53 -18.71
CA VAL A 314 -45.80 84.68 -17.84
C VAL A 314 -45.90 83.21 -18.27
N LEU A 315 -44.77 82.50 -18.24
CA LEU A 315 -44.53 81.08 -18.51
C LEU A 315 -43.88 80.77 -19.88
N THR A 316 -42.63 81.20 -20.12
CA THR A 316 -41.69 80.35 -20.90
C THR A 316 -40.23 80.79 -20.81
N GLU A 317 -39.87 82.07 -20.70
CA GLU A 317 -38.45 82.42 -20.79
C GLU A 317 -37.64 82.03 -19.53
N GLU A 318 -38.15 82.36 -18.36
CA GLU A 318 -37.49 82.04 -17.09
C GLU A 318 -37.53 80.54 -16.81
N ILE A 319 -38.63 79.87 -17.21
CA ILE A 319 -38.79 78.41 -17.14
C ILE A 319 -37.88 77.71 -18.15
N VAL A 320 -37.75 78.19 -19.39
CA VAL A 320 -36.88 77.57 -20.40
C VAL A 320 -35.41 77.81 -20.06
N LYS A 321 -35.03 79.01 -19.61
CA LYS A 321 -33.66 79.26 -19.10
C LYS A 321 -33.37 78.36 -17.91
N THR A 322 -34.23 78.30 -16.89
CA THR A 322 -34.02 77.38 -15.76
C THR A 322 -33.98 75.92 -16.20
N VAL A 323 -34.92 75.44 -17.03
CA VAL A 323 -34.96 74.04 -17.49
C VAL A 323 -33.74 73.67 -18.35
N VAL A 324 -33.25 74.58 -19.20
CA VAL A 324 -32.08 74.33 -20.05
C VAL A 324 -30.79 74.43 -19.24
N THR A 325 -30.65 75.40 -18.34
CA THR A 325 -29.50 75.47 -17.44
C THR A 325 -29.46 74.31 -16.47
N GLU A 326 -30.61 73.85 -15.98
CA GLU A 326 -30.70 72.69 -15.09
C GLU A 326 -30.33 71.41 -15.87
N ARG A 327 -30.84 71.23 -17.10
CA ARG A 327 -30.46 70.09 -17.95
C ARG A 327 -28.99 70.12 -18.38
N LEU A 328 -28.41 71.29 -18.65
CA LEU A 328 -26.99 71.42 -18.98
C LEU A 328 -26.12 71.13 -17.74
N ARG A 329 -26.55 71.60 -16.57
CA ARG A 329 -25.91 71.30 -15.29
C ARG A 329 -26.01 69.80 -14.96
N GLU A 330 -27.14 69.17 -15.23
CA GLU A 330 -27.35 67.72 -15.10
C GLU A 330 -26.43 66.94 -16.06
N THR A 331 -26.29 67.34 -17.32
CA THR A 331 -25.38 66.67 -18.28
C THR A 331 -23.91 66.89 -17.94
N GLU A 332 -23.52 68.08 -17.50
CA GLU A 332 -22.15 68.34 -17.01
C GLU A 332 -21.83 67.53 -15.76
N MET A 333 -22.77 67.43 -14.82
CA MET A 333 -22.64 66.57 -13.64
C MET A 333 -22.51 65.10 -14.05
N PHE A 334 -23.34 64.65 -14.99
CA PHE A 334 -23.30 63.28 -15.51
C PHE A 334 -21.97 62.96 -16.21
N LEU A 335 -21.45 63.87 -17.05
CA LEU A 335 -20.15 63.70 -17.71
C LEU A 335 -18.98 63.71 -16.71
N ARG A 336 -19.04 64.54 -15.67
CA ARG A 336 -18.04 64.50 -14.58
C ARG A 336 -18.07 63.17 -13.85
N GLU A 337 -19.26 62.64 -13.56
CA GLU A 337 -19.36 61.33 -12.91
C GLU A 337 -18.88 60.21 -13.84
N LEU A 338 -19.24 60.23 -15.13
CA LEU A 338 -18.80 59.23 -16.11
C LEU A 338 -17.28 59.25 -16.31
N LYS A 339 -16.66 60.44 -16.32
CA LYS A 339 -15.20 60.58 -16.40
C LYS A 339 -14.52 60.01 -15.16
N LYS A 340 -15.08 60.27 -13.98
CA LYS A 340 -14.61 59.71 -12.71
C LYS A 340 -14.78 58.19 -12.65
N GLU A 341 -15.86 57.64 -13.22
CA GLU A 341 -16.05 56.19 -13.38
C GLU A 341 -15.00 55.59 -14.32
N VAL A 342 -14.72 56.21 -15.47
CA VAL A 342 -13.69 55.73 -16.41
C VAL A 342 -12.29 55.78 -15.79
N GLU A 343 -11.95 56.84 -15.07
CA GLU A 343 -10.69 56.94 -14.32
C GLU A 343 -10.62 55.87 -13.21
N GLY A 344 -11.74 55.60 -12.53
CA GLY A 344 -11.86 54.53 -11.55
C GLY A 344 -11.64 53.13 -12.16
N VAL A 345 -12.26 52.85 -13.30
CA VAL A 345 -12.09 51.58 -14.03
C VAL A 345 -10.66 51.42 -14.52
N ARG A 346 -10.05 52.48 -15.07
CA ARG A 346 -8.65 52.46 -15.50
C ARG A 346 -7.71 52.17 -14.34
N GLY A 347 -7.91 52.82 -13.19
CA GLY A 347 -7.16 52.55 -11.97
C GLY A 347 -7.33 51.11 -11.49
N ALA A 348 -8.55 50.56 -11.55
CA ALA A 348 -8.81 49.16 -11.19
C ALA A 348 -8.13 48.17 -12.14
N VAL A 349 -8.07 48.47 -13.44
CA VAL A 349 -7.38 47.63 -14.44
C VAL A 349 -5.86 47.67 -14.22
N ASP A 350 -5.28 48.84 -13.96
CA ASP A 350 -3.85 48.98 -13.69
C ASP A 350 -3.46 48.27 -12.39
N GLU A 351 -4.28 48.37 -11.34
CA GLU A 351 -4.08 47.67 -10.08
C GLU A 351 -4.20 46.14 -10.24
N ASN A 352 -5.24 45.66 -10.95
CA ASN A 352 -5.39 44.23 -11.23
C ASN A 352 -4.21 43.68 -12.04
N ARG A 353 -3.72 44.43 -13.02
CA ARG A 353 -2.53 44.05 -13.80
C ARG A 353 -1.29 43.97 -12.91
N ARG A 354 -1.10 44.94 -12.01
CA ARG A 354 0.01 44.97 -11.05
C ARG A 354 -0.05 43.76 -10.10
N LEU A 355 -1.21 43.48 -9.51
CA LEU A 355 -1.41 42.35 -8.60
C LEU A 355 -1.16 41.01 -9.31
N ALA A 356 -1.68 40.84 -10.54
CA ALA A 356 -1.45 39.63 -11.32
C ALA A 356 0.04 39.41 -11.65
N VAL A 357 0.77 40.48 -12.02
CA VAL A 357 2.22 40.38 -12.24
C VAL A 357 2.95 40.02 -10.95
N GLN A 358 2.57 40.63 -9.82
CA GLN A 358 3.17 40.36 -8.52
C GLN A 358 2.95 38.89 -8.09
N GLU A 359 1.73 38.38 -8.21
CA GLU A 359 1.37 36.99 -7.91
C GLU A 359 2.19 36.01 -8.77
N MET A 360 2.28 36.27 -10.09
CA MET A 360 3.12 35.47 -10.99
C MET A 360 4.60 35.49 -10.59
N THR A 361 5.15 36.63 -10.20
CA THR A 361 6.56 36.73 -9.76
C THR A 361 6.79 36.00 -8.44
N GLU A 362 5.91 36.13 -7.46
CA GLU A 362 6.02 35.43 -6.18
C GLU A 362 5.94 33.91 -6.35
N GLU A 363 5.08 33.44 -7.27
CA GLU A 363 4.96 32.02 -7.60
C GLU A 363 6.20 31.50 -8.35
N GLN A 364 6.76 32.29 -9.27
CA GLN A 364 8.05 31.98 -9.91
C GLN A 364 9.20 31.92 -8.90
N GLU A 365 9.32 32.88 -7.98
CA GLU A 365 10.35 32.90 -6.95
C GLU A 365 10.25 31.69 -6.01
N LYS A 366 9.03 31.30 -5.60
CA LYS A 366 8.79 30.06 -4.85
C LYS A 366 9.22 28.83 -5.65
N GLY A 367 8.95 28.80 -6.95
CA GLY A 367 9.38 27.74 -7.86
C GLY A 367 10.91 27.62 -7.95
N VAL A 368 11.60 28.75 -8.13
CA VAL A 368 13.07 28.83 -8.18
C VAL A 368 13.68 28.38 -6.85
N GLY A 369 13.14 28.85 -5.72
CA GLY A 369 13.63 28.45 -4.39
C GLY A 369 13.50 26.94 -4.12
N LYS A 370 12.41 26.31 -4.58
CA LYS A 370 12.26 24.84 -4.52
C LYS A 370 13.29 24.13 -5.41
N LEU A 371 13.59 24.68 -6.59
CA LEU A 371 14.58 24.12 -7.50
C LEU A 371 15.98 24.17 -6.88
N ASP A 372 16.35 25.30 -6.28
CA ASP A 372 17.64 25.48 -5.60
C ASP A 372 17.81 24.50 -4.44
N GLU A 373 16.76 24.24 -3.67
CA GLU A 373 16.79 23.27 -2.58
C GLU A 373 16.97 21.84 -3.09
N LEU A 374 16.28 21.47 -4.18
CA LEU A 374 16.46 20.18 -4.84
C LEU A 374 17.89 20.03 -5.40
N VAL A 375 18.46 21.09 -5.97
CA VAL A 375 19.84 21.08 -6.46
C VAL A 375 20.81 20.83 -5.31
N LYS A 376 20.65 21.52 -4.17
CA LYS A 376 21.49 21.27 -2.98
C LYS A 376 21.37 19.84 -2.47
N GLN A 377 20.15 19.29 -2.42
CA GLN A 377 19.94 17.90 -2.01
C GLN A 377 20.66 16.92 -2.94
N VAL A 378 20.54 17.12 -4.26
CA VAL A 378 21.23 16.29 -5.26
C VAL A 378 22.75 16.38 -5.12
N GLU A 379 23.29 17.56 -4.82
CA GLU A 379 24.72 17.73 -4.57
C GLU A 379 25.19 16.99 -3.31
N GLN A 380 24.43 17.07 -2.21
CA GLN A 380 24.70 16.34 -0.97
C GLN A 380 24.64 14.82 -1.17
N ASP A 381 23.60 14.32 -1.85
CA ASP A 381 23.45 12.90 -2.15
C ASP A 381 24.61 12.40 -3.03
N ARG A 382 25.07 13.23 -3.99
CA ARG A 382 26.22 12.93 -4.83
C ARG A 382 27.52 12.83 -4.02
N GLU A 383 27.72 13.70 -3.04
CA GLU A 383 28.89 13.65 -2.15
C GLU A 383 28.85 12.44 -1.21
N ALA A 384 27.68 12.15 -0.62
CA ALA A 384 27.47 10.95 0.19
C ALA A 384 27.78 9.68 -0.60
N ALA A 385 27.23 9.56 -1.82
CA ALA A 385 27.49 8.41 -2.69
C ALA A 385 28.97 8.26 -3.07
N ARG A 386 29.72 9.36 -3.23
CA ARG A 386 31.18 9.30 -3.46
C ARG A 386 31.91 8.75 -2.24
N GLU A 387 31.50 9.13 -1.04
CA GLU A 387 32.16 8.68 0.18
C GLU A 387 31.85 7.21 0.47
N ASP A 388 30.60 6.79 0.26
CA ASP A 388 30.19 5.38 0.32
C ASP A 388 30.98 4.52 -0.67
N PHE A 389 31.19 5.03 -1.89
CA PHE A 389 32.00 4.34 -2.89
C PHE A 389 33.46 4.16 -2.45
N LYS A 390 34.09 5.19 -1.87
CA LYS A 390 35.46 5.08 -1.32
C LYS A 390 35.53 4.06 -0.17
N ASN A 391 34.55 4.08 0.73
CA ASN A 391 34.48 3.13 1.85
C ASN A 391 34.32 1.69 1.35
N TRP A 392 33.50 1.49 0.32
CA TRP A 392 33.36 0.20 -0.33
C TRP A 392 34.66 -0.25 -1.02
N GLU A 393 35.38 0.63 -1.72
CA GLU A 393 36.68 0.31 -2.32
C GLU A 393 37.73 -0.09 -1.27
N MET A 394 37.77 0.60 -0.13
CA MET A 394 38.63 0.25 1.01
C MET A 394 38.29 -1.15 1.55
N THR A 395 37.01 -1.41 1.79
CA THR A 395 36.52 -2.72 2.29
C THR A 395 36.86 -3.83 1.31
N LEU A 396 36.64 -3.61 0.01
CA LEU A 396 36.96 -4.58 -1.04
C LEU A 396 38.46 -4.89 -1.08
N LYS A 397 39.32 -3.89 -0.84
CA LYS A 397 40.76 -4.08 -0.76
C LYS A 397 41.16 -4.93 0.45
N GLU A 398 40.58 -4.65 1.62
CA GLU A 398 40.80 -5.44 2.84
C GLU A 398 40.35 -6.90 2.67
N GLU A 399 39.17 -7.13 2.08
CA GLU A 399 38.67 -8.48 1.79
C GLU A 399 39.58 -9.22 0.81
N ARG A 400 40.07 -8.54 -0.25
CA ARG A 400 41.02 -9.13 -1.20
C ARG A 400 42.34 -9.53 -0.53
N GLU A 401 42.87 -8.68 0.34
CA GLU A 401 44.09 -8.98 1.11
C GLU A 401 43.87 -10.15 2.08
N LEU A 402 42.71 -10.22 2.73
CA LEU A 402 42.35 -11.32 3.62
C LEU A 402 42.23 -12.65 2.84
N VAL A 403 41.52 -12.65 1.70
CA VAL A 403 41.41 -13.82 0.82
C VAL A 403 42.79 -14.27 0.34
N ALA A 404 43.66 -13.34 -0.06
CA ALA A 404 45.03 -13.67 -0.47
C ALA A 404 45.82 -14.36 0.66
N LYS A 405 45.79 -13.81 1.88
CA LYS A 405 46.46 -14.39 3.06
C LYS A 405 45.93 -15.78 3.41
N THR A 406 44.61 -15.94 3.48
CA THR A 406 43.98 -17.24 3.78
C THR A 406 44.28 -18.30 2.71
N THR A 407 44.35 -17.89 1.45
CA THR A 407 44.71 -18.79 0.33
C THR A 407 46.16 -19.24 0.46
N GLU A 408 47.09 -18.31 0.74
CA GLU A 408 48.51 -18.61 0.95
C GLU A 408 48.73 -19.56 2.14
N GLU A 409 48.07 -19.31 3.27
CA GLU A 409 48.14 -20.20 4.44
C GLU A 409 47.58 -21.60 4.15
N THR A 410 46.49 -21.68 3.38
CA THR A 410 45.86 -22.95 3.02
C THR A 410 46.76 -23.74 2.07
N MET A 411 47.37 -23.09 1.07
CA MET A 411 48.36 -23.70 0.19
C MET A 411 49.59 -24.19 0.96
N ARG A 412 50.09 -23.40 1.92
CA ARG A 412 51.23 -23.79 2.77
C ARG A 412 50.90 -25.02 3.61
N ARG A 413 49.70 -25.10 4.20
CA ARG A 413 49.24 -26.29 4.93
C ARG A 413 49.15 -27.52 4.02
N ALA A 414 48.55 -27.38 2.85
CA ALA A 414 48.42 -28.46 1.88
C ALA A 414 49.79 -28.99 1.40
N LEU A 415 50.74 -28.10 1.09
CA LEU A 415 52.10 -28.48 0.72
C LEU A 415 52.80 -29.24 1.86
N GLY A 416 52.67 -28.77 3.10
CA GLY A 416 53.22 -29.47 4.26
C GLY A 416 52.60 -30.86 4.50
N GLU A 417 51.32 -31.06 4.17
CA GLU A 417 50.68 -32.38 4.20
C GLU A 417 51.22 -33.32 3.11
N VAL A 418 51.40 -32.80 1.89
CA VAL A 418 52.01 -33.55 0.78
C VAL A 418 53.44 -33.96 1.13
N GLU A 419 54.26 -33.03 1.64
CA GLU A 419 55.64 -33.33 2.06
C GLU A 419 55.69 -34.42 3.14
N ARG A 420 54.83 -34.35 4.17
CA ARG A 420 54.74 -35.41 5.19
C ARG A 420 54.39 -36.76 4.59
N THR A 421 53.39 -36.78 3.70
CA THR A 421 52.94 -38.01 3.02
C THR A 421 54.06 -38.62 2.19
N VAL A 422 54.78 -37.80 1.41
CA VAL A 422 55.93 -38.26 0.60
C VAL A 422 57.04 -38.80 1.49
N VAL A 423 57.39 -38.10 2.58
CA VAL A 423 58.41 -38.56 3.53
C VAL A 423 58.02 -39.90 4.17
N ASP A 424 56.76 -40.07 4.54
CA ASP A 424 56.28 -41.30 5.15
C ASP A 424 56.27 -42.47 4.15
N GLU A 425 55.88 -42.23 2.89
CA GLU A 425 55.94 -43.25 1.84
C GLU A 425 57.39 -43.64 1.51
N VAL A 426 58.31 -42.66 1.43
CA VAL A 426 59.75 -42.94 1.23
C VAL A 426 60.31 -43.76 2.39
N LYS A 427 60.00 -43.41 3.65
CA LYS A 427 60.42 -44.20 4.82
C LYS A 427 59.88 -45.62 4.78
N LYS A 428 58.63 -45.79 4.34
CA LYS A 428 58.00 -47.10 4.19
C LYS A 428 58.70 -47.93 3.11
N SER A 429 58.96 -47.35 1.94
CA SER A 429 59.73 -48.02 0.88
C SER A 429 61.15 -48.37 1.30
N MET A 430 61.83 -47.50 2.06
CA MET A 430 63.17 -47.81 2.61
C MET A 430 63.13 -49.01 3.56
N LYS A 431 62.12 -49.10 4.44
CA LYS A 431 61.94 -50.27 5.32
C LYS A 431 61.65 -51.56 4.54
N GLU A 432 60.87 -51.47 3.47
CA GLU A 432 60.60 -52.62 2.59
C GLU A 432 61.88 -53.13 1.90
N VAL A 433 62.74 -52.22 1.46
CA VAL A 433 64.06 -52.54 0.88
C VAL A 433 65.01 -53.15 1.91
N GLU A 434 65.04 -52.64 3.15
CA GLU A 434 65.86 -53.22 4.23
C GLU A 434 65.39 -54.62 4.68
N SER A 435 64.13 -54.96 4.39
CA SER A 435 63.53 -56.26 4.73
C SER A 435 63.62 -57.33 3.62
N SER A 436 64.06 -56.96 2.41
CA SER A 436 64.35 -57.86 1.29
C SER A 436 65.84 -58.13 1.17
#